data_AF-A0A6B3E992-F1
#
_entry.id   AF-A0A6B3E992-F1
#
_cell.length_a   1.000
_cell.length_b   1.000
_cell.length_c   1.000
_cell.angle_alpha   90.00
_cell.angle_beta   90.00
_cell.angle_gamma   90.00
#
_symmetry.space_group_name_H-M   'P 1'
#
loop_
_entity.id
_entity.type
_entity.pdbx_description
1 polymer ?
#
loop_
_entity_poly.entity_id
_entity_poly.type
_entity_poly.pdbx_seq_one_letter_code
_entity_poly.pdbx_strand_id
1 'polypeptide(L)'
;MATYPTSGQLLVVIDPVARRTDGESVRIAKDVLGAGAAVKVCLPEDPEEFARALARRGSRRPVVIGDDRALLRAVTVLHRRRELAGCALSAVPVGGAVSLARSLGVPDSPVAAARAVLDG
;
A
#
# COMPACT_ATOMS: atom_id res chain seq x y z
N MET A 1 -3.28 -18.53 -21.95
CA MET A 1 -2.22 -17.53 -22.19
C MET A 1 -2.59 -16.30 -21.37
N ALA A 2 -2.15 -16.24 -20.12
CA ALA A 2 -2.43 -15.10 -19.24
C ALA A 2 -1.35 -14.05 -19.48
N THR A 3 -1.75 -12.88 -19.94
CA THR A 3 -0.87 -11.71 -20.02
C THR A 3 -0.58 -11.28 -18.58
N TYR A 4 0.57 -11.67 -18.05
CA TYR A 4 1.08 -11.16 -16.78
C TYR A 4 1.11 -9.63 -16.88
N PRO A 5 0.52 -8.86 -15.95
CA PRO A 5 0.68 -7.42 -15.98
C PRO A 5 2.18 -7.13 -15.89
N THR A 6 2.68 -6.46 -16.92
CA THR A 6 3.96 -5.76 -16.99
C THR A 6 4.42 -5.33 -15.61
N SER A 7 5.60 -5.79 -15.20
CA SER A 7 6.37 -5.40 -14.01
C SER A 7 5.89 -4.06 -13.43
N GLY A 8 4.91 -4.12 -12.52
CA GLY A 8 4.17 -2.94 -12.10
C GLY A 8 5.08 -1.96 -11.38
N GLN A 9 4.99 -0.67 -11.70
CA GLN A 9 5.66 0.33 -10.88
C GLN A 9 4.78 0.64 -9.67
N LEU A 10 5.29 0.36 -8.47
CA LEU A 10 4.56 0.57 -7.23
C LEU A 10 5.06 1.83 -6.53
N LEU A 11 4.13 2.58 -5.92
CA LEU A 11 4.45 3.55 -4.88
C LEU A 11 4.04 2.93 -3.54
N VAL A 12 5.01 2.55 -2.73
CA VAL A 12 4.77 1.97 -1.40
C VAL A 12 4.85 3.09 -0.36
N VAL A 13 3.70 3.43 0.22
CA VAL A 13 3.59 4.41 1.30
C VAL A 13 3.48 3.65 2.62
N ILE A 14 4.49 3.78 3.47
CA ILE A 14 4.56 3.08 4.75
C ILE A 14 4.08 4.01 5.84
N ASP A 15 3.01 3.61 6.51
CA ASP A 15 2.48 4.36 7.65
C ASP A 15 3.47 4.32 8.84
N PRO A 16 3.73 5.47 9.50
CA PRO A 16 4.67 5.52 10.62
C PRO A 16 4.19 4.74 11.86
N VAL A 17 2.87 4.54 12.05
CA VAL A 17 2.36 3.69 13.13
C VAL A 17 2.71 2.24 12.84
N ALA A 18 2.45 1.75 11.62
CA ALA A 18 2.81 0.40 11.19
C ALA A 18 4.30 0.09 11.41
N ARG A 19 5.18 1.03 11.05
CA ARG A 19 6.63 0.90 11.21
C ARG A 19 7.08 0.83 12.67
N ARG A 20 6.33 1.48 13.57
CA ARG A 20 6.58 1.45 15.03
C ARG A 20 5.98 0.21 15.69
N THR A 21 4.81 -0.22 15.25
CA THR A 21 4.09 -1.36 15.83
C THR A 21 4.72 -2.68 15.43
N ASP A 22 5.05 -2.86 14.15
CA ASP A 22 5.63 -4.10 13.65
C ASP A 22 6.56 -3.82 12.45
N GLY A 23 7.76 -3.35 12.78
CA GLY A 23 8.79 -3.05 11.78
C GLY A 23 9.30 -4.27 11.03
N GLU A 24 9.17 -5.48 11.58
CA GLU A 24 9.57 -6.72 10.90
C GLU A 24 8.61 -7.05 9.77
N SER A 25 7.31 -7.07 10.05
CA SER A 25 6.28 -7.27 9.03
C SER A 25 6.37 -6.23 7.90
N VAL A 26 6.66 -4.96 8.24
CA VAL A 26 6.89 -3.91 7.24
C VAL A 26 8.09 -4.24 6.34
N ARG A 27 9.22 -4.71 6.90
CA ARG A 27 10.40 -5.08 6.12
C ARG A 27 10.10 -6.26 5.21
N ILE A 28 9.46 -7.31 5.72
CA ILE A 28 9.06 -8.50 4.95
C ILE A 28 8.18 -8.09 3.76
N ALA A 29 7.13 -7.30 4.01
CA ALA A 29 6.25 -6.82 2.95
C ALA A 29 7.02 -6.01 1.89
N LYS A 30 7.87 -5.07 2.32
CA LYS A 30 8.70 -4.26 1.42
C LYS A 30 9.64 -5.13 0.58
N ASP A 31 10.25 -6.16 1.18
CA ASP A 31 11.20 -7.04 0.49
C ASP A 31 10.49 -7.93 -0.55
N VAL A 32 9.32 -8.48 -0.22
CA VAL A 32 8.48 -9.23 -1.17
C VAL A 32 8.04 -8.35 -2.34
N LEU A 33 7.55 -7.13 -2.06
CA LEU A 33 7.15 -6.18 -3.11
C LEU A 33 8.34 -5.76 -3.98
N GLY A 34 9.50 -5.50 -3.38
CA GLY A 34 10.73 -5.12 -4.09
C GLY A 34 11.30 -6.24 -4.96
N ALA A 35 11.08 -7.50 -4.59
CA ALA A 35 11.47 -8.66 -5.40
C ALA A 35 10.57 -8.85 -6.63
N GLY A 36 9.30 -8.43 -6.57
CA GLY A 36 8.32 -8.65 -7.64
C GLY A 36 8.02 -7.43 -8.53
N ALA A 37 8.43 -6.22 -8.13
CA ALA A 37 8.01 -4.98 -8.78
C ALA A 37 9.02 -3.83 -8.62
N ALA A 38 8.93 -2.83 -9.50
CA ALA A 38 9.73 -1.62 -9.40
C ALA A 38 9.12 -0.68 -8.34
N VAL A 39 9.60 -0.80 -7.10
CA VAL A 39 9.07 -0.09 -5.93
C VAL A 39 9.73 1.27 -5.72
N LYS A 40 8.92 2.32 -5.53
CA LYS A 40 9.32 3.58 -4.89
C LYS A 40 8.76 3.61 -3.48
N VAL A 41 9.62 3.69 -2.47
CA VAL A 41 9.18 3.77 -1.06
C VAL A 41 9.06 5.23 -0.62
N CYS A 42 7.98 5.55 0.07
CA CYS A 42 7.77 6.81 0.76
C CYS A 42 7.45 6.56 2.24
N LEU A 43 8.08 7.35 3.11
CA LEU A 43 7.97 7.27 4.57
C LEU A 43 7.43 8.60 5.09
N PRO A 44 6.14 8.92 4.87
CA PRO A 44 5.58 10.18 5.33
C PRO A 44 5.58 10.24 6.87
N GLU A 45 6.00 11.37 7.42
CA GLU A 45 5.97 11.61 8.86
C GLU A 45 4.63 12.23 9.29
N ASP A 46 4.00 13.00 8.39
CA ASP A 46 2.76 13.73 8.64
C ASP A 46 1.69 13.50 7.55
N PRO A 47 0.40 13.82 7.84
CA PRO A 47 -0.68 13.67 6.88
C PRO A 47 -0.48 14.45 5.56
N GLU A 48 0.18 15.61 5.62
CA GLU A 48 0.45 16.40 4.41
C GLU A 48 1.46 15.71 3.49
N GLU A 49 2.52 15.13 4.06
CA GLU A 49 3.50 14.36 3.31
C GLU A 49 2.89 13.11 2.69
N PHE A 50 1.99 12.44 3.41
CA PHE A 50 1.23 11.29 2.92
C PHE A 50 0.41 11.68 1.69
N ALA A 51 -0.34 12.78 1.78
CA ALA A 51 -1.14 13.28 0.66
C ALA A 51 -0.25 13.71 -0.53
N ARG A 52 0.88 14.35 -0.26
CA ARG A 52 1.86 14.78 -1.27
C ARG A 52 2.50 13.59 -1.97
N ALA A 53 2.80 12.50 -1.26
CA ALA A 53 3.34 11.27 -1.84
C ALA A 53 2.36 10.65 -2.84
N LEU A 54 1.08 10.51 -2.46
CA LEU A 54 0.03 9.99 -3.35
C LEU A 54 -0.21 10.89 -4.57
N ALA A 55 -0.21 12.21 -4.36
CA ALA A 55 -0.35 13.19 -5.44
C ALA A 55 0.79 13.12 -6.47
N ARG A 56 2.01 12.80 -6.02
CA ARG A 56 3.21 12.74 -6.86
C ARG A 56 3.53 11.32 -7.37
N ARG A 57 2.59 10.36 -7.26
CA ARG A 57 2.83 8.96 -7.65
C ARG A 57 2.99 8.75 -9.16
N GLY A 58 2.48 9.67 -9.98
CA GLY A 58 2.41 9.48 -11.44
C GLY A 58 1.55 8.27 -11.81
N SER A 59 2.04 7.43 -12.71
CA SER A 59 1.38 6.18 -13.13
C SER A 59 1.58 5.00 -12.17
N ARG A 60 2.30 5.21 -11.05
CA ARG A 60 2.57 4.12 -10.10
C ARG A 60 1.32 3.72 -9.35
N ARG A 61 1.08 2.42 -9.24
CA ARG A 61 -0.02 1.89 -8.42
C ARG A 61 0.30 2.16 -6.94
N PRO A 62 -0.56 2.88 -6.20
CA PRO A 62 -0.32 3.14 -4.79
C PRO A 62 -0.56 1.87 -3.95
N VAL A 63 0.37 1.58 -3.06
CA VAL A 63 0.32 0.50 -2.07
C VAL A 63 0.51 1.12 -0.69
N VAL A 64 -0.42 0.87 0.23
CA VAL A 64 -0.30 1.33 1.62
C VAL A 64 0.10 0.17 2.50
N ILE A 65 1.20 0.31 3.25
CA ILE A 65 1.55 -0.62 4.33
C ILE A 65 1.12 0.03 5.64
N GLY A 66 0.08 -0.51 6.28
CA GLY A 66 -0.39 -0.02 7.56
C GLY A 66 -1.75 -0.54 7.98
N ASP A 67 -2.35 0.12 8.97
CA ASP A 67 -3.65 -0.25 9.53
C ASP A 67 -4.83 0.32 8.72
N ASP A 68 -6.05 0.04 9.16
CA ASP A 68 -7.29 0.51 8.54
C ASP A 68 -7.37 2.04 8.48
N ARG A 69 -6.74 2.75 9.41
CA ARG A 69 -6.70 4.23 9.40
C ARG A 69 -5.78 4.72 8.30
N ALA A 70 -4.64 4.06 8.08
CA ALA A 70 -3.76 4.36 6.96
C ALA A 70 -4.47 4.13 5.62
N LEU A 71 -5.20 3.02 5.48
CA LEU A 71 -6.02 2.73 4.30
C LEU A 71 -7.09 3.81 4.09
N LEU A 72 -7.85 4.15 5.14
CA LEU A 72 -8.89 5.18 5.07
C LEU A 72 -8.33 6.56 4.68
N ARG A 73 -7.14 6.92 5.16
CA ARG A 73 -6.46 8.17 4.75
C ARG A 73 -6.11 8.16 3.28
N ALA A 74 -5.59 7.06 2.73
CA ALA A 74 -5.31 6.95 1.30
C ALA A 74 -6.58 7.05 0.45
N VAL A 75 -7.64 6.34 0.83
CA VAL A 75 -8.95 6.44 0.17
C VAL A 75 -9.46 7.87 0.21
N THR A 76 -9.39 8.54 1.36
CA THR A 76 -9.84 9.93 1.53
C THR A 76 -9.07 10.89 0.64
N VAL A 77 -7.74 10.78 0.59
CA VAL A 77 -6.88 11.62 -0.26
C VAL A 77 -7.22 11.41 -1.74
N LEU A 78 -7.25 10.16 -2.20
CA LEU A 78 -7.52 9.84 -3.61
C LEU A 78 -8.95 10.23 -4.01
N HIS A 79 -9.93 10.04 -3.12
CA HIS A 79 -11.32 10.41 -3.36
C HIS A 79 -11.48 11.92 -3.50
N ARG A 80 -10.91 12.71 -2.58
CA ARG A 80 -10.94 14.19 -2.64
C ARG A 80 -10.30 14.74 -3.91
N ARG A 81 -9.31 14.03 -4.45
CA ARG A 81 -8.64 14.39 -5.71
C ARG A 81 -9.34 13.87 -6.96
N ARG A 82 -10.45 13.12 -6.81
CA ARG A 82 -11.17 12.44 -7.90
C ARG A 82 -10.31 11.41 -8.65
N GLU A 83 -9.28 10.90 -8.00
CA GLU A 83 -8.32 9.95 -8.59
C GLU A 83 -8.61 8.49 -8.21
N LEU A 84 -9.45 8.25 -7.19
CA LEU A 84 -9.72 6.90 -6.67
C LEU A 84 -10.31 5.95 -7.73
N ALA A 85 -11.22 6.44 -8.58
CA ALA A 85 -11.79 5.63 -9.65
C ALA A 85 -10.80 5.34 -10.79
N GLY A 86 -9.70 6.12 -10.87
CA GLY A 86 -8.71 6.03 -11.94
C GLY A 86 -7.44 5.26 -11.56
N CYS A 87 -7.32 4.76 -10.32
CA CYS A 87 -6.19 3.91 -9.93
C CYS A 87 -6.60 2.78 -8.97
N ALA A 88 -6.03 1.60 -9.16
CA ALA A 88 -6.14 0.53 -8.17
C ALA A 88 -5.34 0.89 -6.92
N LEU A 89 -5.99 0.98 -5.76
CA LEU A 89 -5.32 1.13 -4.46
C LEU A 89 -5.13 -0.26 -3.85
N SER A 90 -3.89 -0.62 -3.52
CA SER A 90 -3.57 -1.87 -2.85
C SER A 90 -3.15 -1.61 -1.39
N ALA A 91 -3.28 -2.62 -0.53
CA ALA A 91 -2.90 -2.50 0.87
C ALA A 91 -2.22 -3.77 1.40
N VAL A 92 -1.28 -3.59 2.32
CA VAL A 92 -0.71 -4.66 3.15
C VAL A 92 -1.01 -4.32 4.61
N PRO A 93 -1.88 -5.09 5.27
CA PRO A 93 -2.31 -4.80 6.63
C PRO A 93 -1.16 -5.04 7.60
N VAL A 94 -0.72 -3.98 8.29
CA VAL A 94 0.27 -4.06 9.36
C VAL A 94 -0.14 -3.10 10.47
N GLY A 95 -0.41 -3.64 11.66
CA GLY A 95 -0.85 -2.86 12.82
C GLY A 95 -2.03 -3.51 13.54
N GLY A 96 -2.55 -2.82 14.57
CA GLY A 96 -3.56 -3.40 15.47
C GLY A 96 -5.01 -3.36 14.95
N ALA A 97 -5.34 -2.43 14.05
CA ALA A 97 -6.69 -2.29 13.49
C ALA A 97 -6.67 -2.67 12.01
N VAL A 98 -6.95 -3.94 11.70
CA VAL A 98 -6.90 -4.48 10.32
C VAL A 98 -8.19 -5.20 9.92
N SER A 99 -9.28 -4.98 10.66
CA SER A 99 -10.56 -5.66 10.45
C SER A 99 -11.24 -5.21 9.16
N LEU A 100 -11.09 -3.94 8.75
CA LEU A 100 -11.60 -3.46 7.48
C LEU A 100 -10.83 -4.12 6.32
N ALA A 101 -9.49 -4.11 6.35
CA ALA A 101 -8.68 -4.78 5.34
C ALA A 101 -9.06 -6.27 5.21
N ARG A 102 -9.21 -6.98 6.33
CA ARG A 102 -9.66 -8.38 6.34
C ARG A 102 -11.06 -8.55 5.74
N SER A 103 -12.00 -7.67 6.09
CA SER A 103 -13.38 -7.72 5.57
C SER A 103 -13.45 -7.48 4.06
N LEU A 104 -12.46 -6.78 3.50
CA LEU A 104 -12.28 -6.59 2.06
C LEU A 104 -11.59 -7.79 1.37
N GLY A 105 -11.27 -8.85 2.11
CA GLY A 105 -10.61 -10.05 1.60
C GLY A 105 -9.10 -9.96 1.52
N VAL A 106 -8.47 -8.93 2.12
CA VAL A 106 -7.01 -8.82 2.14
C VAL A 106 -6.43 -9.86 3.11
N PRO A 107 -5.40 -10.64 2.70
CA PRO A 107 -4.76 -11.61 3.58
C PRO A 107 -4.15 -10.96 4.82
N ASP A 108 -4.22 -11.63 5.98
CA ASP A 108 -3.64 -11.13 7.24
C ASP A 108 -2.10 -11.22 7.27
N SER A 109 -1.51 -12.16 6.53
CA SER A 109 -0.06 -12.32 6.49
C SER A 109 0.59 -11.25 5.61
N PRO A 110 1.64 -10.55 6.08
CA PRO A 110 2.37 -9.57 5.27
C PRO A 110 2.88 -10.12 3.95
N VAL A 111 3.34 -11.38 3.93
CA VAL A 111 3.82 -12.05 2.72
C VAL A 111 2.67 -12.33 1.76
N ALA A 112 1.57 -12.90 2.26
CA ALA A 112 0.42 -13.25 1.43
C ALA A 112 -0.25 -12.00 0.85
N ALA A 113 -0.40 -10.95 1.65
CA ALA A 113 -0.91 -9.66 1.20
C ALA A 113 0.01 -9.02 0.17
N ALA A 114 1.33 -8.99 0.40
CA ALA A 114 2.28 -8.46 -0.58
C ALA A 114 2.25 -9.23 -1.91
N ARG A 115 2.08 -10.56 -1.89
CA ARG A 115 1.89 -11.35 -3.11
C ARG A 115 0.58 -11.01 -3.82
N ALA A 116 -0.53 -10.89 -3.09
CA ALA A 116 -1.79 -10.43 -3.66
C ALA A 116 -1.65 -9.04 -4.32
N VAL A 117 -0.89 -8.12 -3.72
CA VAL A 117 -0.57 -6.82 -4.33
C VAL A 117 0.17 -6.95 -5.66
N LEU A 118 1.08 -7.92 -5.79
CA LEU A 118 1.82 -8.17 -7.03
C LEU A 118 0.93 -8.77 -8.12
N ASP A 119 0.01 -9.66 -7.74
CA ASP A 119 -0.94 -10.32 -8.65
C ASP A 119 -1.97 -9.33 -9.24
N GLY A 120 -2.28 -8.24 -8.52
CA GLY A 120 -3.10 -7.12 -8.99
C GLY A 120 -4.56 -7.20 -8.56
#